data_AF-A0A963ALY4-F1
#
_entry.id   AF-A0A963ALY4-F1
#
_cell.length_a   1.000
_cell.length_b   1.000
_cell.length_c   1.000
_cell.angle_alpha   90.00
_cell.angle_beta   90.00
_cell.angle_gamma   90.00
#
_symmetry.space_group_name_H-M   'P 1'
#
loop_
_entity.id
_entity.type
_entity.pdbx_description
1 polymer ?
#
loop_
_entity_poly.entity_id
_entity_poly.type
_entity_poly.pdbx_seq_one_letter_code
_entity_poly.pdbx_strand_id
1 'polypeptide(L)'
;STKWTWLFGWMFHLGLLLVLLRHLRYFTDPVWLPIQLIQPFGVYAGYAMVIGLVGLLVRRIFVDRVRYISAPSDFLWLAILIFIGFSGLMMKFVAHTDVVMVKEFFTGLMGLSFGTLPVDVPLIVHLLLVAVLMLLFPFSKLLHVPGLFFSPGRNQVDNPREKRHLAPWAKAMEEQKN
;
A
#
# COMPACT_ATOMS: atom_id res chain seq x y z
N SER A 1 13.26 -11.79 13.47
CA SER A 1 12.69 -10.42 13.37
C SER A 1 13.04 -9.67 14.64
N THR A 2 13.31 -8.36 14.58
CA THR A 2 13.61 -7.55 15.78
C THR A 2 12.40 -6.71 16.17
N LYS A 3 12.29 -6.31 17.45
CA LYS A 3 11.22 -5.43 17.94
C LYS A 3 11.10 -4.14 17.10
N TRP A 4 12.24 -3.56 16.71
CA TRP A 4 12.31 -2.37 15.87
C TRP A 4 11.76 -2.59 14.45
N THR A 5 12.07 -3.73 13.83
CA THR A 5 11.51 -4.07 12.52
C THR A 5 9.99 -4.18 12.59
N TRP A 6 9.48 -4.72 13.70
CA TRP A 6 8.04 -4.86 13.92
C TRP A 6 7.39 -3.48 14.12
N LEU A 7 7.93 -2.64 14.99
CA LEU A 7 7.43 -1.29 15.25
C LEU A 7 7.33 -0.46 13.96
N PHE A 8 8.45 -0.28 13.25
CA PHE A 8 8.46 0.53 12.02
C PHE A 8 7.67 -0.12 10.88
N GLY A 9 7.63 -1.45 10.83
CA GLY A 9 6.79 -2.20 9.90
C GLY A 9 5.31 -1.89 10.11
N TRP A 10 4.80 -1.96 11.35
CA TRP A 10 3.40 -1.67 11.66
C TRP A 10 3.05 -0.20 11.46
N MET A 11 3.93 0.72 11.89
CA MET A 11 3.74 2.16 11.66
C MET A 11 3.59 2.46 10.16
N PHE A 12 4.47 1.88 9.34
CA PHE A 12 4.39 2.04 7.88
C PHE A 12 3.09 1.46 7.31
N HIS A 13 2.77 0.19 7.58
CA HIS A 13 1.64 -0.46 6.91
C HIS A 13 0.28 0.10 7.37
N LEU A 14 0.09 0.36 8.66
CA LEU A 14 -1.15 0.98 9.15
C LEU A 14 -1.28 2.43 8.68
N GLY A 15 -0.18 3.17 8.69
CA GLY A 15 -0.14 4.53 8.14
C GLY A 15 -0.51 4.54 6.65
N LEU A 16 0.10 3.66 5.86
CA LEU A 16 -0.20 3.50 4.44
C LEU A 16 -1.66 3.16 4.20
N LEU A 17 -2.21 2.16 4.91
CA LEU A 17 -3.62 1.77 4.78
C LEU A 17 -4.56 2.95 5.05
N LEU A 18 -4.37 3.66 6.16
CA LEU A 18 -5.21 4.81 6.52
C LEU A 18 -5.06 5.98 5.53
N VAL A 19 -3.84 6.24 5.06
CA VAL A 19 -3.59 7.25 4.03
C VAL A 19 -4.31 6.89 2.74
N LEU A 20 -4.22 5.63 2.27
CA LEU A 20 -4.93 5.17 1.07
C LEU A 20 -6.45 5.29 1.22
N LEU A 21 -7.01 4.88 2.37
CA LEU A 21 -8.44 5.03 2.63
C LEU A 21 -8.87 6.50 2.60
N ARG A 22 -8.04 7.41 3.15
CA ARG A 22 -8.29 8.85 3.08
C ARG A 22 -8.27 9.39 1.63
N HIS A 23 -7.41 8.85 0.77
CA HIS A 23 -7.33 9.26 -0.64
C HIS A 23 -8.60 8.95 -1.42
N LEU A 24 -9.39 7.94 -1.01
CA LEU A 24 -10.66 7.60 -1.66
C LEU A 24 -11.66 8.77 -1.72
N ARG A 25 -11.53 9.77 -0.83
CA ARG A 25 -12.38 10.98 -0.87
C ARG A 25 -12.28 11.75 -2.19
N TYR A 26 -11.15 11.64 -2.89
CA TYR A 26 -10.91 12.35 -4.15
C TYR A 26 -11.53 11.64 -5.35
N PHE A 27 -11.99 10.40 -5.18
CA PHE A 27 -12.55 9.56 -6.24
C PHE A 27 -14.04 9.27 -6.03
N THR A 28 -14.65 9.75 -4.95
CA THR A 28 -16.04 9.47 -4.58
C THR A 28 -16.80 10.76 -4.28
N ASP A 29 -17.98 10.90 -4.87
CA ASP A 29 -18.90 11.99 -4.57
C ASP A 29 -20.37 11.50 -4.63
N PRO A 30 -21.13 11.53 -3.51
CA PRO A 30 -20.73 12.00 -2.18
C PRO A 30 -19.72 11.06 -1.49
N VAL A 31 -18.88 11.62 -0.62
CA VAL A 31 -17.93 10.84 0.19
C VAL A 31 -18.68 10.00 1.21
N TRP A 32 -18.40 8.70 1.29
CA TRP A 32 -19.11 7.79 2.20
C TRP A 32 -18.80 8.06 3.68
N LEU A 33 -19.76 7.80 4.57
CA LEU A 33 -19.62 8.07 6.02
C LEU A 33 -18.34 7.47 6.64
N PRO A 34 -17.94 6.20 6.39
CA PRO A 34 -16.71 5.67 6.97
C PRO A 34 -15.46 6.47 6.54
N ILE A 35 -15.42 6.92 5.28
CA ILE A 35 -14.31 7.71 4.75
C ILE A 35 -14.28 9.13 5.32
N GLN A 36 -15.45 9.69 5.67
CA GLN A 36 -15.52 10.96 6.37
C GLN A 36 -14.97 10.84 7.80
N LEU A 37 -15.34 9.78 8.52
CA LEU A 37 -14.93 9.57 9.92
C LEU A 37 -13.41 9.38 10.08
N ILE A 38 -12.73 8.82 9.08
CA ILE A 38 -11.27 8.61 9.14
C ILE A 38 -10.45 9.86 8.80
N GLN A 39 -11.05 10.91 8.20
CA GLN A 39 -10.31 12.09 7.73
C GLN A 39 -9.40 12.73 8.79
N PRO A 40 -9.83 12.93 10.06
CA PRO A 40 -8.99 13.56 11.08
C PRO A 40 -7.73 12.74 11.38
N PHE A 41 -7.82 11.42 11.31
CA PHE A 41 -6.72 10.50 11.61
C PHE A 41 -5.70 10.42 10.48
N GLY A 42 -6.07 10.80 9.26
CA GLY A 42 -5.21 10.66 8.09
C GLY A 42 -3.95 11.52 8.10
N VAL A 43 -3.90 12.59 8.90
CA VAL A 43 -2.69 13.40 9.10
C VAL A 43 -1.68 12.66 9.97
N TYR A 44 -2.14 12.14 11.12
CA TYR A 44 -1.30 11.31 12.00
C TYR A 44 -0.80 10.05 11.30
N ALA A 45 -1.65 9.45 10.47
CA ALA A 45 -1.26 8.32 9.62
C ALA A 45 -0.14 8.69 8.64
N GLY A 46 -0.18 9.88 8.04
CA GLY A 46 0.89 10.38 7.17
C GLY A 46 2.22 10.50 7.89
N TYR A 47 2.24 11.07 9.11
CA TYR A 47 3.44 11.12 9.93
C TYR A 47 3.95 9.73 10.30
N ALA A 48 3.07 8.85 10.78
CA ALA A 48 3.43 7.48 11.15
C ALA A 48 4.01 6.70 9.96
N MET A 49 3.44 6.88 8.78
CA MET A 49 3.91 6.27 7.54
C MET A 49 5.34 6.72 7.19
N VAL A 50 5.59 8.04 7.18
CA VAL A 50 6.92 8.60 6.85
C VAL A 50 7.96 8.19 7.90
N ILE A 51 7.63 8.27 9.19
CA ILE A 51 8.52 7.85 10.28
C ILE A 51 8.84 6.34 10.18
N GLY A 52 7.82 5.51 9.92
CA GLY A 52 8.00 4.08 9.72
C GLY A 52 8.92 3.77 8.54
N LEU A 53 8.72 4.44 7.40
CA LEU A 53 9.56 4.27 6.22
C LEU A 53 11.01 4.71 6.45
N VAL A 54 11.23 5.87 7.08
CA VAL A 54 12.57 6.35 7.43
C VAL A 54 13.25 5.37 8.39
N GLY A 55 12.53 4.88 9.41
CA GLY A 55 13.06 3.87 10.33
C GLY A 55 13.45 2.56 9.63
N LEU A 56 12.65 2.10 8.66
CA LEU A 56 12.96 0.93 7.84
C LEU A 56 14.17 1.17 6.91
N LEU A 57 14.32 2.38 6.37
CA LEU A 57 15.46 2.78 5.54
C LEU A 57 16.74 2.83 6.37
N VAL A 58 16.71 3.50 7.54
CA VAL A 58 17.83 3.54 8.50
C VAL A 58 18.25 2.12 8.87
N ARG A 59 17.31 1.25 9.25
CA ARG A 59 17.61 -0.17 9.51
C ARG A 59 18.33 -0.84 8.33
N ARG A 60 17.92 -0.55 7.10
CA ARG A 60 18.50 -1.16 5.89
C ARG A 60 19.93 -0.69 5.63
N ILE A 61 20.26 0.55 5.99
CA ILE A 61 21.59 1.13 5.80
C ILE A 61 22.55 0.70 6.92
N PHE A 62 22.09 0.69 8.18
CA PHE A 62 22.98 0.55 9.34
C PHE A 62 23.10 -0.88 9.90
N VAL A 63 22.17 -1.79 9.57
CA VAL A 63 22.27 -3.18 10.05
C VAL A 63 22.97 -4.03 9.01
N ASP A 64 24.21 -4.46 9.28
CA ASP A 64 25.06 -5.19 8.34
C ASP A 64 24.39 -6.38 7.68
N ARG A 65 23.73 -7.24 8.47
CA ARG A 65 23.00 -8.39 7.95
C ARG A 65 21.93 -7.99 6.93
N VAL A 66 21.22 -6.89 7.18
CA VAL A 66 20.13 -6.42 6.30
C VAL A 66 20.70 -5.73 5.08
N ARG A 67 21.73 -4.91 5.25
CA ARG A 67 22.45 -4.24 4.15
C ARG A 67 23.05 -5.26 3.18
N TYR A 68 23.67 -6.31 3.70
CA TYR A 68 24.32 -7.37 2.91
C TYR A 68 23.35 -8.09 1.95
N ILE A 69 22.10 -8.30 2.38
CA ILE A 69 21.08 -9.00 1.56
C ILE A 69 20.17 -8.04 0.77
N SER A 70 20.41 -6.73 0.81
CA SER A 70 19.54 -5.74 0.18
C SER A 70 19.93 -5.48 -1.27
N ALA A 71 18.94 -5.45 -2.16
CA ALA A 71 19.11 -5.03 -3.55
C ALA A 71 18.91 -3.51 -3.70
N PRO A 72 19.43 -2.86 -4.77
CA PRO A 72 19.20 -1.44 -5.02
C PRO A 72 17.71 -1.05 -5.07
N SER A 73 16.87 -1.94 -5.61
CA SER A 73 15.42 -1.76 -5.65
C SER A 73 14.80 -1.63 -4.26
N ASP A 74 15.36 -2.27 -3.24
CA ASP A 74 14.83 -2.19 -1.87
C ASP A 74 15.00 -0.79 -1.25
N PHE A 75 16.04 -0.04 -1.65
CA PHE A 75 16.23 1.35 -1.26
C PHE A 75 15.36 2.28 -2.09
N LEU A 76 15.26 2.03 -3.39
CA LEU A 76 14.44 2.82 -4.32
C LEU A 76 12.98 2.89 -3.86
N TRP A 77 12.37 1.76 -3.51
CA TRP A 77 10.96 1.75 -3.09
C TRP A 77 10.72 2.51 -1.80
N LEU A 78 11.62 2.38 -0.82
CA LEU A 78 11.53 3.16 0.42
C LEU A 78 11.69 4.65 0.13
N ALA A 79 12.64 5.04 -0.72
CA ALA A 79 12.84 6.44 -1.10
C ALA A 79 11.61 7.02 -1.80
N ILE A 80 11.07 6.36 -2.82
CA ILE A 80 9.87 6.81 -3.55
C ILE A 80 8.70 7.01 -2.58
N LEU A 81 8.42 6.04 -1.71
CA LEU A 81 7.32 6.14 -0.75
C LEU A 81 7.55 7.25 0.29
N ILE A 82 8.79 7.48 0.72
CA ILE A 82 9.15 8.61 1.60
C ILE A 82 8.85 9.93 0.91
N PHE A 83 9.29 10.11 -0.35
CA PHE A 83 9.06 11.36 -1.10
C PHE A 83 7.58 11.58 -1.43
N ILE A 84 6.81 10.52 -1.70
CA ILE A 84 5.35 10.60 -1.85
C ILE A 84 4.70 11.06 -0.54
N GLY A 85 5.04 10.41 0.57
CA GLY A 85 4.51 10.78 1.89
C GLY A 85 4.89 12.21 2.28
N PHE A 86 6.14 12.60 2.04
CA PHE A 86 6.65 13.93 2.34
C PHE A 86 6.00 15.02 1.49
N SER A 87 5.90 14.85 0.17
CA SER A 87 5.18 15.79 -0.69
C SER A 87 3.70 15.92 -0.31
N GLY A 88 3.07 14.82 0.11
CA GLY A 88 1.72 14.81 0.67
C GLY A 88 1.57 15.66 1.94
N LEU A 89 2.54 15.58 2.86
CA LEU A 89 2.58 16.40 4.07
C LEU A 89 2.88 17.88 3.75
N MET A 90 3.75 18.15 2.78
CA MET A 90 4.02 19.51 2.30
C MET A 90 2.76 20.20 1.79
N MET A 91 1.91 19.49 1.03
CA MET A 91 0.62 20.01 0.58
C MET A 91 -0.34 20.33 1.73
N LYS A 92 -0.20 19.66 2.88
CA LYS A 92 -1.08 19.85 4.04
C LYS A 92 -0.62 20.98 4.97
N PHE A 93 0.69 21.25 5.05
CA PHE A 93 1.26 22.12 6.08
C PHE A 93 2.06 23.31 5.56
N VAL A 94 2.58 23.25 4.34
CA VAL A 94 3.49 24.26 3.81
C VAL A 94 2.85 24.98 2.62
N ALA A 95 2.49 24.25 1.58
CA ALA A 95 1.90 24.81 0.36
C ALA A 95 0.50 24.20 0.15
N HIS A 96 -0.52 24.90 0.62
CA HIS A 96 -1.89 24.40 0.61
C HIS A 96 -2.45 24.39 -0.81
N THR A 97 -2.65 23.19 -1.34
CA THR A 97 -3.26 22.97 -2.65
C THR A 97 -4.78 23.07 -2.60
N ASP A 98 -5.38 23.53 -3.70
CA ASP A 98 -6.83 23.51 -3.89
C ASP A 98 -7.34 22.06 -4.01
N VAL A 99 -7.81 21.54 -2.88
CA VAL A 99 -8.31 20.16 -2.78
C VAL A 99 -9.68 19.97 -3.45
N VAL A 100 -10.42 21.05 -3.73
CA VAL A 100 -11.70 20.97 -4.44
C VAL A 100 -11.41 20.72 -5.92
N MET A 101 -10.52 21.53 -6.51
CA MET A 101 -10.08 21.36 -7.90
C MET A 101 -9.41 20.00 -8.14
N VAL A 102 -8.59 19.50 -7.19
CA VAL A 102 -8.04 18.14 -7.27
C VAL A 102 -9.15 17.08 -7.26
N LYS A 103 -10.17 17.23 -6.40
CA LYS A 103 -11.29 16.30 -6.36
C LYS A 103 -12.05 16.31 -7.69
N GLU A 104 -12.41 17.49 -8.18
CA GLU A 104 -13.10 17.67 -9.46
C GLU A 104 -12.34 16.99 -10.61
N PHE A 105 -11.02 17.20 -10.69
CA PHE A 105 -10.17 16.57 -11.69
C PHE A 105 -10.24 15.03 -11.63
N PHE A 106 -10.05 14.43 -10.45
CA PHE A 106 -10.06 12.97 -10.34
C PHE A 106 -11.46 12.37 -10.53
N THR A 107 -12.52 13.02 -10.07
CA THR A 107 -13.89 12.59 -10.37
C THR A 107 -14.22 12.71 -11.85
N GLY A 108 -13.75 13.76 -12.52
CA GLY A 108 -13.88 13.94 -13.97
C GLY A 108 -13.12 12.87 -14.74
N LEU A 109 -11.89 12.57 -14.31
CA LEU A 109 -11.04 11.54 -14.92
C LEU A 109 -11.71 10.16 -14.90
N MET A 110 -12.41 9.81 -13.81
CA MET A 110 -13.19 8.57 -13.72
C MET A 110 -14.33 8.51 -14.77
N GLY A 111 -14.87 9.67 -15.16
CA GLY A 111 -15.85 9.83 -16.23
C GLY A 111 -15.23 10.11 -17.61
N LEU A 112 -13.91 9.94 -17.78
CA LEU A 112 -13.16 10.24 -19.01
C LEU A 112 -13.26 11.71 -19.45
N SER A 113 -13.47 12.62 -18.50
CA SER A 113 -13.49 14.07 -18.70
C SER A 113 -12.22 14.67 -18.11
N PHE A 114 -11.46 15.42 -18.92
CA PHE A 114 -10.24 16.06 -18.48
C PHE A 114 -10.53 17.48 -17.99
N GLY A 115 -10.38 17.67 -16.68
CA GLY A 115 -10.42 18.99 -16.05
C GLY A 115 -9.05 19.65 -16.01
N THR A 116 -9.00 20.80 -15.36
CA THR A 116 -7.75 21.48 -15.00
C THR A 116 -7.22 20.95 -13.66
N LEU A 117 -5.90 20.94 -13.49
CA LEU A 117 -5.25 20.62 -12.21
C LEU A 117 -4.60 21.89 -11.64
N PRO A 118 -4.57 22.04 -10.30
CA PRO A 118 -3.69 23.03 -9.68
C PRO A 118 -2.23 22.76 -10.08
N VAL A 119 -1.48 23.83 -10.34
CA VAL A 119 -0.06 23.74 -10.74
C VAL A 119 0.89 23.94 -9.57
N ASP A 120 0.47 23.58 -8.36
CA ASP A 120 1.31 23.65 -7.17
C ASP A 120 2.47 22.66 -7.28
N VAL A 121 3.70 23.13 -7.05
CA VAL A 121 4.91 22.30 -7.17
C VAL A 121 4.81 21.01 -6.34
N PRO A 122 4.40 21.02 -5.05
CA PRO A 122 4.30 19.79 -4.27
C PRO A 122 3.24 18.82 -4.80
N LEU A 123 2.13 19.31 -5.37
CA LEU A 123 1.12 18.47 -6.00
C LEU A 123 1.68 17.79 -7.24
N ILE A 124 2.32 18.54 -8.13
CA ILE A 124 2.92 17.99 -9.36
C ILE A 124 3.95 16.93 -9.02
N VAL A 125 4.85 17.20 -8.06
CA VAL A 125 5.84 16.23 -7.59
C VAL A 125 5.16 14.98 -7.00
N HIS A 126 4.13 15.17 -6.17
CA HIS A 126 3.39 14.06 -5.57
C HIS A 126 2.76 13.15 -6.64
N LEU A 127 2.02 13.73 -7.58
CA LEU A 127 1.34 13.01 -8.65
C LEU A 127 2.33 12.32 -9.60
N LEU A 128 3.44 12.97 -9.94
CA LEU A 128 4.50 12.38 -10.75
C LEU A 128 5.10 11.13 -10.07
N LEU A 129 5.43 11.24 -8.78
CA LEU A 129 5.99 10.11 -8.03
C LEU A 129 4.99 8.96 -7.90
N VAL A 130 3.71 9.27 -7.68
CA VAL A 130 2.64 8.26 -7.66
C VAL A 130 2.47 7.62 -9.04
N ALA A 131 2.53 8.37 -10.13
CA ALA A 131 2.47 7.83 -11.49
C ALA A 131 3.65 6.89 -11.78
N VAL A 132 4.87 7.27 -11.40
CA VAL A 132 6.06 6.41 -11.48
C VAL A 132 5.88 5.16 -10.62
N LEU A 133 5.35 5.29 -9.40
CA LEU A 133 5.05 4.16 -8.53
C LEU A 133 4.08 3.19 -9.23
N MET A 134 2.96 3.69 -9.78
CA MET A 134 1.95 2.86 -10.44
C MET A 134 2.49 2.16 -11.70
N LEU A 135 3.31 2.86 -12.50
CA LEU A 135 3.94 2.29 -13.69
C LEU A 135 4.85 1.09 -13.36
N LEU A 136 5.63 1.22 -12.29
CA LEU A 136 6.61 0.20 -11.92
C LEU A 136 6.07 -0.84 -10.92
N PHE A 137 4.95 -0.55 -10.24
CA PHE A 137 4.30 -1.43 -9.27
C PHE A 137 4.14 -2.88 -9.74
N PRO A 138 3.63 -3.19 -10.96
CA PRO A 138 3.42 -4.57 -11.40
C PRO A 138 4.71 -5.37 -11.61
N PHE A 139 5.87 -4.72 -11.65
CA PHE A 139 7.17 -5.38 -11.81
C PHE A 139 7.98 -5.37 -10.50
N SER A 140 7.33 -5.08 -9.38
CA SER A 140 8.00 -4.79 -8.10
C SER A 140 7.69 -5.80 -7.00
N LYS A 141 8.49 -5.75 -5.94
CA LYS A 141 8.24 -6.48 -4.68
C LYS A 141 6.99 -5.98 -3.93
N LEU A 142 6.35 -4.90 -4.38
CA LEU A 142 5.12 -4.35 -3.78
C LEU A 142 3.88 -5.17 -4.14
N LEU A 143 3.95 -6.05 -5.14
CA LEU A 143 2.88 -7.01 -5.50
C LEU A 143 2.57 -8.07 -4.43
N HIS A 144 3.21 -8.02 -3.26
CA HIS A 144 2.83 -8.86 -2.14
C HIS A 144 1.37 -8.59 -1.67
N VAL A 145 0.79 -7.44 -2.01
CA VAL A 145 -0.59 -7.08 -1.65
C VAL A 145 -1.63 -8.06 -2.22
N PRO A 146 -1.74 -8.29 -3.54
CA PRO A 146 -2.57 -9.39 -4.08
C PRO A 146 -2.18 -10.78 -3.56
N GLY A 147 -0.89 -11.00 -3.26
CA GLY A 147 -0.39 -12.27 -2.73
C GLY A 147 -1.07 -12.72 -1.44
N LEU A 148 -1.68 -11.81 -0.68
CA LEU A 148 -2.49 -12.14 0.51
C LEU A 148 -3.67 -13.08 0.19
N PHE A 149 -4.30 -12.91 -0.97
CA PHE A 149 -5.44 -13.72 -1.39
C PHE A 149 -5.03 -15.10 -1.91
N PHE A 150 -3.76 -15.26 -2.30
CA PHE A 150 -3.21 -16.52 -2.80
C PHE A 150 -2.36 -17.25 -1.76
N SER A 151 -2.39 -16.81 -0.49
CA SER A 151 -1.55 -17.39 0.55
C SER A 151 -1.90 -18.87 0.81
N PRO A 152 -0.91 -19.78 0.85
CA PRO A 152 -1.14 -21.20 1.13
C PRO A 152 -1.91 -21.43 2.43
N GLY A 153 -1.64 -20.67 3.50
CA GLY A 153 -2.37 -20.80 4.76
C GLY A 153 -3.89 -20.52 4.69
N ARG A 154 -4.37 -19.83 3.64
CA ARG A 154 -5.81 -19.64 3.40
C ARG A 154 -6.39 -20.61 2.37
N ASN A 155 -5.63 -20.95 1.33
CA ASN A 155 -6.15 -21.72 0.20
C ASN A 155 -5.66 -23.18 0.14
N GLN A 156 -4.71 -23.56 0.99
CA GLN A 156 -4.09 -24.88 1.08
C GLN A 156 -4.04 -25.30 2.56
N VAL A 157 -5.22 -25.59 3.12
CA VAL A 157 -5.37 -26.02 4.52
C VAL A 157 -4.64 -27.36 4.70
N ASP A 158 -3.66 -27.39 5.59
CA ASP A 158 -2.93 -28.61 5.96
C ASP A 158 -3.77 -29.47 6.93
N ASN A 159 -4.79 -30.14 6.40
CA ASN A 159 -5.63 -31.07 7.15
C ASN A 159 -5.62 -32.53 6.65
N PRO A 160 -4.51 -33.08 6.10
CA PRO A 160 -4.49 -34.45 5.57
C PRO A 160 -4.74 -35.52 6.66
N ARG A 161 -4.58 -35.16 7.95
CA ARG A 161 -4.87 -36.02 9.10
C ARG A 161 -6.34 -36.00 9.52
N GLU A 162 -7.08 -34.95 9.18
CA GLU A 162 -8.49 -34.77 9.56
C GLU A 162 -9.43 -35.06 8.38
N LYS A 163 -8.99 -34.73 7.16
CA LYS A 163 -9.70 -35.04 5.92
C LYS A 163 -8.80 -35.88 5.03
N ARG A 164 -9.26 -37.09 4.74
CA ARG A 164 -8.62 -37.96 3.75
C ARG A 164 -8.93 -37.44 2.35
N HIS A 165 -7.97 -36.78 1.72
CA HIS A 165 -8.08 -36.30 0.35
C HIS A 165 -7.81 -37.45 -0.62
N LEU A 166 -8.87 -38.07 -1.15
CA LEU A 166 -8.77 -39.10 -2.17
C LEU A 166 -9.04 -38.52 -3.55
N ALA A 167 -8.20 -38.89 -4.52
CA ALA A 167 -8.50 -38.64 -5.91
C ALA A 167 -9.73 -39.48 -6.35
N PRO A 168 -10.54 -39.00 -7.32
CA PRO A 168 -11.77 -39.69 -7.74
C PRO A 168 -11.57 -41.17 -8.11
N TRP A 169 -10.44 -41.50 -8.76
CA TRP A 169 -10.10 -42.88 -9.13
C TRP A 169 -9.82 -43.78 -7.91
N ALA A 170 -9.19 -43.25 -6.86
CA ALA A 170 -8.87 -44.00 -5.65
C ALA A 170 -10.14 -44.28 -4.84
N LYS A 171 -11.08 -43.33 -4.84
CA LYS A 171 -12.40 -43.51 -4.25
C LYS A 171 -13.19 -44.63 -4.94
N ALA A 172 -13.20 -44.65 -6.28
CA ALA A 172 -13.89 -45.67 -7.07
C ALA A 172 -13.36 -47.10 -6.81
N MET A 173 -12.05 -47.25 -6.59
CA MET A 173 -11.44 -48.56 -6.26
C MET A 173 -11.80 -49.07 -4.86
N GLU A 174 -12.02 -48.17 -3.89
CA GLU A 174 -12.46 -48.57 -2.55
C GLU A 174 -13.95 -48.93 -2.51
N GLU A 175 -14.79 -48.20 -3.26
CA GLU A 175 -16.22 -48.51 -3.40
C GLU A 175 -16.46 -49.88 -4.05
N GLN A 176 -15.56 -50.34 -4.94
CA GLN A 176 -15.63 -51.69 -5.55
C GLN A 176 -15.19 -52.83 -4.62
N LYS A 177 -14.52 -52.53 -3.50
CA LYS A 177 -14.02 -53.54 -2.55
C LYS A 177 -14.98 -53.86 -1.40
N ASN A 178 -16.04 -53.08 -1.24
CA ASN A 178 -17.12 -53.31 -0.26
C ASN A 178 -18.36 -53.90 -0.93
#